data_AF-A0AAV5V5X2-F1
#
_entry.id   AF-A0AAV5V5X2-F1
#
_cell.length_a   1.000
_cell.length_b   1.000
_cell.length_c   1.000
_cell.angle_alpha   90.00
_cell.angle_beta   90.00
_cell.angle_gamma   90.00
#
_symmetry.space_group_name_H-M   'P 1'
#
loop_
_entity.id
_entity.type
_entity.pdbx_description
1 polymer ?
#
loop_
_entity_poly.entity_id
_entity_poly.type
_entity_poly.pdbx_seq_one_letter_code
_entity_poly.pdbx_strand_id
1 'polypeptide(L)'
;LVLGACNLCAAHGIDSYQRAHSCPFKDCDCARCNVVRVRRAIVAQQLRLRRKEMIASISTHRSYTCNRCRNHGVLVKKKGHNNNCSFANCDCPMCTLCHSRSILDAKFRKSIRRKRSEYKMS
;
A
#
# COMPACT_ATOMS: atom_id res chain seq x y z
N LEU A 1 22.52 19.55 -9.93
CA LEU A 1 21.10 19.20 -10.19
C LEU A 1 20.29 19.59 -8.98
N VAL A 2 19.37 20.55 -9.10
CA VAL A 2 18.54 21.00 -7.98
C VAL A 2 17.54 19.90 -7.61
N LEU A 3 17.65 19.39 -6.38
CA LEU A 3 16.72 18.41 -5.85
C LEU A 3 15.32 19.03 -5.83
N GLY A 4 14.40 18.44 -6.58
CA GLY A 4 13.02 18.89 -6.61
C GLY A 4 12.71 20.00 -7.63
N ALA A 5 13.55 20.21 -8.64
CA ALA A 5 13.26 21.14 -9.72
C ALA A 5 12.01 20.76 -10.54
N CYS A 6 11.30 21.78 -11.03
CA CYS A 6 10.20 21.60 -11.96
C CYS A 6 10.73 21.17 -13.32
N ASN A 7 10.38 19.96 -13.75
CA ASN A 7 10.92 19.39 -14.99
C ASN A 7 10.39 20.10 -16.24
N LEU A 8 9.24 20.78 -16.14
CA LEU A 8 8.71 21.60 -17.24
C LEU A 8 9.50 22.90 -17.36
N CYS A 9 9.74 23.62 -16.26
CA CYS A 9 10.59 24.80 -16.28
C CYS A 9 12.02 24.48 -16.72
N ALA A 10 12.59 23.38 -16.21
CA ALA A 10 13.93 22.94 -16.59
C ALA A 10 14.04 22.61 -18.10
N ALA A 11 12.96 22.13 -18.73
CA ALA A 11 12.93 21.92 -20.19
C ALA A 11 13.04 23.23 -21.00
N HIS A 12 12.72 24.36 -20.38
CA HIS A 12 12.85 25.70 -20.94
C HIS A 12 14.05 26.47 -20.34
N GLY A 13 14.97 25.79 -19.65
CA GLY A 13 16.17 26.41 -19.06
C GLY A 13 15.89 27.23 -17.79
N ILE A 14 14.69 27.13 -17.21
CA ILE A 14 14.30 27.86 -16.00
C ILE A 14 14.39 26.92 -14.81
N ASP A 15 15.19 27.32 -13.82
CA ASP A 15 15.25 26.61 -12.55
C ASP A 15 14.14 27.11 -11.61
N SER A 16 13.29 26.20 -11.15
CA SER A 16 12.23 26.52 -10.21
C SER A 16 11.91 25.30 -9.34
N TYR A 17 11.56 25.53 -8.07
CA TYR A 17 11.23 24.45 -7.16
C TYR A 17 9.78 23.96 -7.35
N GLN A 18 9.60 22.66 -7.54
CA GLN A 18 8.32 22.12 -8.03
C GLN A 18 7.15 22.21 -7.04
N ARG A 19 7.39 22.19 -5.72
CA ARG A 19 6.31 22.05 -4.72
C ARG A 19 5.61 23.35 -4.32
N ALA A 20 6.16 24.52 -4.68
CA ALA A 20 5.64 25.81 -4.26
C ALA A 20 5.77 26.86 -5.38
N HIS A 21 5.34 26.51 -6.59
CA HIS A 21 5.31 27.46 -7.71
C HIS A 21 4.11 27.24 -8.62
N SER A 22 3.66 28.32 -9.26
CA SER A 22 2.78 28.24 -10.42
C SER A 22 3.65 28.05 -11.66
N CYS A 23 3.50 26.91 -12.34
CA CYS A 23 4.34 26.59 -13.49
C CYS A 23 3.86 27.35 -14.74
N PRO A 24 4.66 28.25 -15.32
CA PRO A 24 4.27 28.97 -16.54
C PRO A 24 4.13 28.04 -17.76
N PHE A 25 4.78 26.87 -17.74
CA PHE A 25 4.73 25.88 -18.82
C PHE A 25 3.75 24.73 -18.54
N LYS A 26 2.83 24.88 -17.59
CA LYS A 26 1.85 23.85 -17.24
C LYS A 26 1.10 23.33 -18.47
N ASP A 27 0.71 24.25 -19.34
CA ASP A 27 -0.11 23.99 -20.53
C ASP A 27 0.70 24.05 -21.85
N CYS A 28 2.04 24.21 -21.78
CA CYS A 28 2.91 24.24 -22.96
C CYS A 28 2.90 22.90 -23.71
N ASP A 29 2.66 22.88 -25.00
CA ASP A 29 2.50 21.67 -25.83
C ASP A 29 3.72 21.34 -26.71
N CYS A 30 4.87 21.99 -26.48
CA CYS A 30 6.08 21.73 -27.25
C CYS A 30 6.59 20.29 -27.09
N ALA A 31 7.34 19.80 -28.09
CA ALA A 31 7.87 18.43 -28.10
C ALA A 31 8.63 18.06 -26.82
N ARG A 32 9.45 18.98 -26.28
CA ARG A 32 10.22 18.73 -25.06
C ARG A 32 9.33 18.57 -23.82
N CYS A 33 8.29 19.40 -23.68
CA CYS A 33 7.31 19.28 -22.60
C CYS A 33 6.47 18.00 -22.71
N ASN A 34 6.12 17.58 -23.91
CA ASN A 34 5.42 16.31 -24.14
C ASN A 34 6.26 15.11 -23.70
N VAL A 35 7.56 15.09 -24.01
CA VAL A 35 8.47 14.06 -23.50
C VAL A 35 8.51 14.03 -21.97
N VAL A 36 8.57 15.20 -21.30
CA VAL A 36 8.52 15.28 -19.83
C VAL A 36 7.21 14.70 -19.28
N ARG A 37 6.06 15.01 -19.90
CA ARG A 37 4.75 14.47 -19.48
C ARG A 37 4.68 12.96 -19.63
N VAL A 38 5.08 12.42 -20.79
CA VAL A 38 5.09 10.98 -21.06
C VAL A 38 6.00 10.26 -20.06
N ARG A 39 7.21 10.76 -19.83
CA ARG A 39 8.14 10.19 -18.84
C ARG A 39 7.54 10.16 -17.43
N ARG A 40 6.91 11.26 -17.00
CA ARG A 40 6.23 11.34 -15.70
C ARG A 40 5.10 10.31 -15.58
N ALA A 41 4.30 10.15 -16.64
CA ALA A 41 3.22 9.16 -16.67
C ALA A 41 3.73 7.72 -16.54
N ILE A 42 4.79 7.37 -17.29
CA ILE A 42 5.43 6.05 -17.22
C ILE A 42 5.95 5.76 -15.80
N VAL A 43 6.70 6.70 -15.21
CA VAL A 43 7.23 6.54 -13.85
C VAL A 43 6.10 6.38 -12.83
N ALA A 44 5.05 7.19 -12.93
CA ALA A 44 3.88 7.07 -12.06
C ALA A 44 3.19 5.69 -12.19
N GLN A 45 3.05 5.18 -13.42
CA GLN A 45 2.50 3.86 -13.67
C GLN A 45 3.38 2.75 -13.08
N GLN A 46 4.70 2.80 -13.29
CA GLN A 46 5.64 1.84 -12.72
C GLN A 46 5.60 1.82 -11.20
N LEU A 47 5.56 3.00 -10.55
CA LEU A 47 5.42 3.08 -9.09
C LEU A 47 4.10 2.43 -8.60
N ARG A 48 3.00 2.64 -9.33
CA ARG A 48 1.70 2.02 -9.00
C ARG A 48 1.77 0.50 -9.11
N LEU A 49 2.38 -0.04 -10.17
CA LEU A 49 2.53 -1.48 -10.37
C LEU A 49 3.40 -2.11 -9.28
N ARG A 50 4.57 -1.54 -8.98
CA ARG A 50 5.44 -2.03 -7.89
C ARG A 50 4.73 -2.04 -6.53
N ARG A 51 3.96 -1.00 -6.22
CA ARG A 51 3.15 -0.96 -4.98
C ARG A 51 2.10 -2.05 -4.96
N LYS A 52 1.42 -2.31 -6.09
CA LYS A 52 0.46 -3.41 -6.20
C LYS A 52 1.13 -4.78 -6.00
N GLU A 53 2.27 -5.02 -6.63
CA GLU A 53 3.04 -6.25 -6.48
C GLU A 53 3.50 -6.47 -5.03
N MET A 54 4.03 -5.43 -4.38
CA MET A 54 4.42 -5.47 -2.98
C MET A 54 3.23 -5.77 -2.06
N ILE A 55 2.08 -5.13 -2.29
CA ILE A 55 0.87 -5.40 -1.50
C ILE A 55 0.36 -6.82 -1.75
N ALA A 56 0.40 -7.31 -3.00
CA ALA A 56 0.00 -8.66 -3.36
C ALA A 56 0.90 -9.71 -2.71
N SER A 57 2.23 -9.53 -2.72
CA SER A 57 3.17 -10.45 -2.07
C SER A 57 2.99 -10.47 -0.55
N ILE A 58 2.78 -9.31 0.08
CA ILE A 58 2.51 -9.22 1.52
C ILE A 58 1.17 -9.88 1.87
N SER A 59 0.12 -9.64 1.07
CA SER A 59 -1.23 -10.18 1.30
C SER A 59 -1.27 -11.70 1.16
N THR A 60 -0.64 -12.24 0.10
CA THR A 60 -0.53 -13.68 -0.13
C THR A 60 0.26 -14.35 0.99
N HIS A 61 1.42 -13.79 1.37
CA HIS A 61 2.24 -14.34 2.43
C HIS A 61 1.55 -14.28 3.82
N ARG A 62 0.90 -13.15 4.16
CA ARG A 62 0.16 -12.98 5.43
C ARG A 62 -1.06 -13.89 5.55
N SER A 63 -1.73 -14.22 4.44
CA SER A 63 -2.92 -15.07 4.44
C SER A 63 -2.59 -16.57 4.39
N TYR A 64 -1.47 -16.94 3.77
CA TYR A 64 -1.04 -18.33 3.60
C TYR A 64 -0.22 -18.88 4.77
N THR A 65 0.40 -18.03 5.60
CA THR A 65 1.24 -18.44 6.74
C THR A 65 0.60 -18.17 8.10
N CYS A 66 0.98 -18.94 9.12
CA CYS A 66 0.53 -18.74 10.49
C CYS A 66 1.10 -17.43 11.06
N ASN A 67 0.24 -16.48 11.42
CA ASN A 67 0.67 -15.19 11.98
C ASN A 67 1.45 -15.33 13.28
N ARG A 68 1.09 -16.29 14.15
CA ARG A 68 1.80 -16.52 15.42
C ARG A 68 3.23 -17.00 15.16
N CYS A 69 3.42 -18.04 14.35
CA CYS A 69 4.76 -18.50 13.94
C CYS A 69 5.58 -17.39 13.27
N ARG A 70 4.96 -16.64 12.36
CA ARG A 70 5.64 -15.57 11.62
C ARG A 70 6.15 -14.45 12.53
N ASN A 71 5.45 -14.15 13.62
CA ASN A 71 5.93 -13.18 14.63
C ASN A 71 7.19 -13.66 15.37
N HIS A 72 7.48 -14.96 15.35
CA HIS A 72 8.68 -15.57 15.92
C HIS A 72 9.70 -15.98 14.84
N GLY A 73 9.59 -15.45 13.61
CA GLY A 73 10.51 -15.75 12.51
C GLY A 73 10.29 -17.11 11.83
N VAL A 74 9.25 -17.85 12.22
CA VAL A 74 8.97 -19.21 11.71
C VAL A 74 7.88 -19.15 10.62
N LEU A 75 8.18 -19.66 9.43
CA LEU A 75 7.26 -19.67 8.30
C LEU A 75 6.57 -21.04 8.15
N VAL A 76 5.35 -21.15 8.68
CA VAL A 76 4.52 -22.38 8.57
C VAL A 76 3.21 -22.04 7.85
N LYS A 77 2.79 -22.92 6.93
CA LYS A 77 1.50 -22.78 6.24
C LYS A 77 0.36 -22.80 7.24
N LYS A 78 -0.60 -21.88 7.10
CA LYS A 78 -1.73 -21.75 8.03
C LYS A 78 -2.72 -22.92 7.93
N LYS A 79 -2.94 -23.44 6.71
CA LYS A 79 -3.91 -24.51 6.45
C LYS A 79 -3.53 -25.77 7.24
N GLY A 80 -4.41 -26.22 8.14
CA GLY A 80 -4.22 -27.43 8.96
C GLY A 80 -3.29 -27.27 10.17
N HIS A 81 -2.68 -26.11 10.37
CA HIS A 81 -1.66 -25.91 11.40
C HIS A 81 -2.22 -25.55 12.79
N ASN A 82 -3.46 -25.06 12.88
CA ASN A 82 -4.01 -24.44 14.09
C ASN A 82 -3.86 -25.28 15.38
N ASN A 83 -4.04 -26.61 15.30
CA ASN A 83 -4.00 -27.49 16.48
C ASN A 83 -2.57 -27.89 16.89
N ASN A 84 -1.58 -27.69 16.02
CA ASN A 84 -0.19 -28.11 16.23
C ASN A 84 0.78 -26.91 16.26
N CYS A 85 0.25 -25.72 16.53
CA CYS A 85 1.02 -24.49 16.54
C CYS A 85 1.81 -24.36 17.84
N SER A 86 3.14 -24.38 17.74
CA SER A 86 4.06 -24.20 18.89
C SER A 86 3.86 -22.86 19.62
N PHE A 87 3.22 -21.88 18.98
CA PHE A 87 2.98 -20.54 19.54
C PHE A 87 1.48 -20.26 19.77
N ALA A 88 0.62 -21.29 19.77
CA ALA A 88 -0.83 -21.16 19.88
C ALA A 88 -1.27 -20.29 21.08
N ASN A 89 -0.58 -20.46 22.21
CA ASN A 89 -0.85 -19.77 23.48
C ASN A 89 0.27 -18.78 23.84
N CYS A 90 1.02 -18.28 22.85
CA CYS A 90 2.05 -17.28 23.12
C CYS A 90 1.42 -15.91 23.42
N ASP A 91 1.89 -15.27 24.49
CA ASP A 91 1.42 -13.96 24.99
C ASP A 91 2.45 -12.84 24.78
N CYS A 92 3.44 -13.04 23.90
CA CYS A 92 4.40 -11.99 23.58
C CYS A 92 3.70 -10.75 22.97
N PRO A 93 4.29 -9.54 23.09
CA PRO A 93 3.63 -8.31 22.64
C PRO A 93 3.10 -8.36 21.20
N MET A 94 3.87 -8.98 20.29
CA MET A 94 3.49 -9.12 18.88
C MET A 94 2.30 -10.07 18.68
N CYS A 95 2.26 -11.19 19.39
CA CYS A 95 1.18 -12.18 19.32
C CYS A 95 -0.10 -11.63 19.95
N THR A 96 0.00 -10.98 21.11
CA THR A 96 -1.12 -10.30 21.78
C THR A 96 -1.71 -9.20 20.90
N LEU A 97 -0.88 -8.35 20.30
CA LEU A 97 -1.33 -7.31 19.38
C LEU A 97 -2.06 -7.88 18.15
N CYS A 98 -1.51 -8.93 17.54
CA CYS A 98 -2.15 -9.59 16.38
C CYS A 98 -3.50 -10.22 16.75
N HIS A 99 -3.63 -10.78 17.95
CA HIS A 99 -4.88 -11.35 18.45
C HIS A 99 -5.93 -10.25 18.66
N SER A 100 -5.58 -9.19 19.38
CA SER A 100 -6.46 -8.03 19.61
C SER A 100 -6.94 -7.41 18.31
N ARG A 101 -6.06 -7.22 17.33
CA ARG A 101 -6.44 -6.74 15.99
C ARG A 101 -7.46 -7.64 15.32
N SER A 102 -7.26 -8.96 15.39
CA SER A 102 -8.16 -9.94 14.77
C SER A 102 -9.57 -9.89 15.36
N ILE A 103 -9.69 -9.65 16.68
CA ILE A 103 -10.97 -9.45 17.37
C ILE A 103 -11.66 -8.18 16.88
N LEU A 104 -10.94 -7.06 16.83
CA LEU A 104 -11.48 -5.78 16.33
C LEU A 104 -11.96 -5.89 14.89
N ASP A 105 -11.16 -6.51 14.01
CA ASP A 105 -11.52 -6.76 12.62
C ASP A 105 -12.81 -7.60 12.50
N ALA A 106 -12.97 -8.61 13.35
CA ALA A 106 -14.18 -9.44 13.38
C ALA A 106 -15.42 -8.64 13.82
N LYS A 107 -15.30 -7.82 14.86
CA LYS A 107 -16.37 -6.92 15.33
C LYS A 107 -16.78 -5.93 14.23
N PHE A 108 -15.80 -5.29 13.59
CA PHE A 108 -16.05 -4.34 12.50
C PHE A 108 -16.77 -5.02 11.33
N ARG A 109 -16.29 -6.19 10.88
CA ARG A 109 -16.94 -6.96 9.80
C ARG A 109 -18.39 -7.33 10.13
N LYS A 110 -18.69 -7.71 11.37
CA LYS A 110 -20.07 -8.02 11.81
C LYS A 110 -20.97 -6.78 11.74
N SER A 111 -20.48 -5.63 12.19
CA SER A 111 -21.20 -4.34 12.12
C SER A 111 -21.52 -3.95 10.68
N ILE A 112 -20.53 -4.02 9.77
CA ILE A 112 -20.73 -3.69 8.36
C ILE A 112 -21.75 -4.61 7.68
N ARG A 113 -21.72 -5.92 7.98
CA ARG A 113 -22.71 -6.88 7.44
C ARG A 113 -24.13 -6.56 7.89
N ARG A 114 -24.31 -6.21 9.17
CA ARG A 114 -25.61 -5.83 9.74
C ARG A 114 -26.19 -4.57 9.05
N LYS A 115 -25.39 -3.51 8.92
CA LYS A 115 -25.82 -2.30 8.21
C LYS A 115 -26.20 -2.57 6.75
N ARG A 116 -25.47 -3.46 6.08
CA ARG A 116 -25.78 -3.88 4.71
C ARG A 116 -27.09 -4.67 4.59
N SER A 117 -27.44 -5.51 5.57
CA SER A 117 -28.73 -6.20 5.57
C SER A 117 -29.88 -5.25 5.85
N GLU A 118 -29.71 -4.29 6.76
CA GLU A 118 -30.70 -3.25 7.06
C GLU A 118 -31.01 -2.39 5.82
N TYR A 119 -29.97 -1.94 5.09
CA TYR A 119 -30.16 -1.18 3.83
C TYR A 119 -30.86 -1.97 2.72
N LYS A 120 -30.67 -3.29 2.64
CA LYS A 120 -31.31 -4.13 1.61
C LYS A 120 -32.78 -4.45 1.91
N MET A 121 -33.26 -4.16 3.12
CA MET A 121 -34.64 -4.37 3.53
C MET A 121 -35.49 -3.08 3.49
N SER A 122 -34.88 -1.94 3.14
CA SER A 122 -35.53 -0.65 2.89
C SER A 122 -35.56 -0.38 1.39
#